data_AF-A0A8S0PSC3-F1
#
_entry.id   AF-A0A8S0PSC3-F1
#
_cell.length_a   1.000
_cell.length_b   1.000
_cell.length_c   1.000
_cell.angle_alpha   90.00
_cell.angle_beta   90.00
_cell.angle_gamma   90.00
#
_symmetry.space_group_name_H-M   'P 1'
#
loop_
_entity.id
_entity.type
_entity.pdbx_description
1 polymer ?
#
loop_
_entity_poly.entity_id
_entity_poly.type
_entity_poly.pdbx_seq_one_letter_code
_entity_poly.pdbx_strand_id
1 'polypeptide(L)'
;MLKPAIYNPYANFSIYRNPNAKNDGKFMQLSDFLSLASNASSVSGVLISIENAAYLAEKQGLAVIDAVLDALSKAGNNNQTAKKIMVTSSESAVLNKFKNSRNYELVYVVDEDIRDVTNSTILEIKKFASSVVITKKSVFPIDKAFLTLQTDVVSKFQAFGFHVYVQKFRNEFLSQPWDFFSDAYVEINTHVSFMKINGVITDFPATAAKYKRNRCLGYTNLPLYMSPVPPGGLLGLMERQNLPPAVAPYPVLSENDVVEPPLPPVVEKPPTTNTGNGSIAPASVPTPRNGQPTIVASMILSRIAVLATLLLC
;
A
#
# COMPACT_ATOMS: atom_id res chain seq x y z
N MET A 1 -3.85 19.33 21.66
CA MET A 1 -3.76 17.86 21.75
C MET A 1 -4.39 17.26 20.50
N LEU A 2 -3.73 16.28 19.87
CA LEU A 2 -4.27 15.60 18.70
C LEU A 2 -5.47 14.75 19.12
N LYS A 3 -6.57 14.84 18.36
CA LYS A 3 -7.78 14.04 18.60
C LYS A 3 -7.80 12.90 17.58
N PRO A 4 -7.75 11.63 18.00
CA PRO A 4 -7.83 10.51 17.08
C PRO A 4 -9.22 10.49 16.44
N ALA A 5 -9.25 10.16 15.15
CA ALA A 5 -10.48 10.01 14.39
C ALA A 5 -10.40 8.72 13.57
N ILE A 6 -11.48 7.94 13.55
CA ILE A 6 -11.57 6.74 12.72
C ILE A 6 -11.48 7.11 11.23
N TYR A 7 -10.69 6.37 10.47
CA TYR A 7 -10.55 6.59 9.04
C TYR A 7 -11.79 6.13 8.27
N ASN A 8 -12.33 7.01 7.42
CA ASN A 8 -13.56 6.78 6.65
C ASN A 8 -13.30 6.92 5.14
N PRO A 9 -12.94 5.83 4.43
CA PRO A 9 -12.56 5.91 3.02
C PRO A 9 -13.70 6.31 2.07
N TYR A 10 -14.96 6.17 2.51
CA TYR A 10 -16.16 6.43 1.70
C TYR A 10 -17.06 7.51 2.31
N ALA A 11 -16.47 8.46 3.05
CA ALA A 11 -17.21 9.57 3.66
C ALA A 11 -17.96 10.44 2.64
N ASN A 12 -17.45 10.56 1.41
CA ASN A 12 -18.11 11.24 0.30
C ASN A 12 -19.41 10.56 -0.16
N PHE A 13 -19.60 9.28 0.17
CA PHE A 13 -20.83 8.53 -0.05
C PHE A 13 -21.68 8.41 1.23
N SER A 14 -21.38 9.21 2.26
CA SER A 14 -22.03 9.16 3.57
C SER A 14 -21.92 7.80 4.27
N ILE A 15 -20.91 7.00 3.91
CA ILE A 15 -20.59 5.74 4.58
C ILE A 15 -19.51 6.01 5.63
N TYR A 16 -19.93 6.01 6.89
CA TYR A 16 -19.07 6.25 8.04
C TYR A 16 -18.90 4.99 8.88
N ARG A 17 -17.64 4.64 9.17
CA ARG A 17 -17.26 3.60 10.12
C ARG A 17 -17.56 4.08 11.53
N ASN A 18 -18.32 3.28 12.26
CA ASN A 18 -18.67 3.45 13.67
C ASN A 18 -18.82 4.92 14.13
N PRO A 19 -19.86 5.64 13.64
CA PRO A 19 -20.03 7.07 13.94
C PRO A 19 -20.11 7.40 15.44
N ASN A 20 -20.67 6.47 16.23
CA ASN A 20 -20.80 6.62 17.68
C ASN A 20 -19.44 6.64 18.37
N ALA A 21 -18.49 5.83 17.90
CA ALA A 21 -17.15 5.71 18.46
C ALA A 21 -16.08 6.45 17.64
N LYS A 22 -16.48 7.48 16.87
CA LYS A 22 -15.61 8.10 15.85
C LYS A 22 -14.28 8.65 16.37
N ASN A 23 -14.19 8.97 17.67
CA ASN A 23 -12.98 9.49 18.32
C ASN A 23 -12.54 8.68 19.54
N ASP A 24 -13.04 7.46 19.72
CA ASP A 24 -12.83 6.68 20.95
C ASP A 24 -11.43 6.03 21.01
N GLY A 25 -10.69 6.08 19.91
CA GLY A 25 -9.32 5.59 19.83
C GLY A 25 -8.34 6.36 20.72
N LYS A 26 -7.15 5.79 20.91
CA LYS A 26 -6.01 6.44 21.56
C LYS A 26 -4.75 6.16 20.76
N PHE A 27 -3.86 7.15 20.65
CA PHE A 27 -2.52 6.91 20.10
C PHE A 27 -1.73 6.04 21.08
N MET A 28 -0.93 5.13 20.54
CA MET A 28 -0.15 4.15 21.29
C MET A 28 1.30 4.22 20.82
N GLN A 29 2.26 4.08 21.74
CA GLN A 29 3.68 3.97 21.35
C GLN A 29 3.95 2.61 20.72
N LEU A 30 4.97 2.53 19.87
CA LEU A 30 5.34 1.27 19.23
C LEU A 30 5.73 0.20 20.28
N SER A 31 6.40 0.58 21.36
CA SER A 31 6.74 -0.34 22.47
C SER A 31 5.50 -0.98 23.10
N ASP A 32 4.48 -0.17 23.40
CA ASP A 32 3.24 -0.64 24.01
C ASP A 32 2.49 -1.58 23.05
N PHE A 33 2.49 -1.26 21.76
CA PHE A 33 1.89 -2.10 20.73
C PHE A 33 2.62 -3.45 20.59
N LEU A 34 3.96 -3.45 20.63
CA LEU A 34 4.76 -4.67 20.61
C LEU A 34 4.49 -5.55 21.84
N SER A 35 4.38 -4.96 23.03
CA SER A 35 3.98 -5.68 24.25
C SER A 35 2.55 -6.21 24.20
N LEU A 36 1.61 -5.47 23.61
CA LEU A 36 0.25 -5.95 23.39
C LEU A 36 0.24 -7.17 22.46
N ALA A 37 0.99 -7.11 21.36
CA ALA A 37 1.03 -8.16 20.37
C ALA A 37 1.77 -9.42 20.85
N SER A 38 2.84 -9.27 21.65
CA SER A 38 3.57 -10.42 22.20
C SER A 38 2.69 -11.29 23.11
N ASN A 39 1.86 -10.65 23.92
CA ASN A 39 0.93 -11.29 24.85
C ASN A 39 -0.33 -11.86 24.17
N ALA A 40 -0.62 -11.47 22.93
CA ALA A 40 -1.81 -11.91 22.22
C ALA A 40 -1.62 -13.30 21.58
N SER A 41 -2.42 -14.27 22.01
CA SER A 41 -2.45 -15.63 21.42
C SER A 41 -3.13 -15.69 20.04
N SER A 42 -3.96 -14.69 19.72
CA SER A 42 -4.77 -14.63 18.50
C SER A 42 -4.00 -14.17 17.25
N VAL A 43 -2.78 -13.66 17.41
CA VAL A 43 -1.93 -13.14 16.32
C VAL A 43 -0.65 -13.96 16.21
N SER A 44 -0.13 -14.13 14.99
CA SER A 44 1.11 -14.87 14.72
C SER A 44 2.33 -13.96 14.54
N GLY A 45 2.13 -12.66 14.42
CA GLY A 45 3.17 -11.73 14.03
C GLY A 45 2.72 -10.27 14.13
N VAL A 46 3.68 -9.38 13.90
CA VAL A 46 3.49 -7.94 13.82
C VAL A 46 4.01 -7.44 12.47
N LEU A 47 3.23 -6.59 11.81
CA LEU A 47 3.61 -5.88 10.60
C LEU A 47 3.81 -4.41 10.96
N ILE A 48 4.98 -3.84 10.66
CA ILE A 48 5.33 -2.44 10.96
C ILE A 48 5.57 -1.73 9.63
N SER A 49 4.77 -0.69 9.35
CA SER A 49 4.98 0.20 8.21
C SER A 49 5.84 1.39 8.61
N ILE A 50 6.93 1.62 7.87
CA ILE A 50 7.77 2.81 7.98
C ILE A 50 7.56 3.63 6.72
N GLU A 51 7.03 4.84 6.89
CA GLU A 51 6.61 5.72 5.79
C GLU A 51 7.27 7.09 5.91
N ASN A 52 7.68 7.65 4.78
CA ASN A 52 8.21 9.00 4.66
C ASN A 52 9.49 9.24 5.49
N ALA A 53 10.36 8.24 5.61
CA ALA A 53 11.52 8.29 6.48
C ALA A 53 12.49 9.41 6.08
N ALA A 54 12.78 9.55 4.78
CA ALA A 54 13.65 10.62 4.29
C ALA A 54 13.10 12.02 4.61
N TYR A 55 11.80 12.23 4.38
CA TYR A 55 11.13 13.49 4.70
C TYR A 55 11.15 13.80 6.19
N LEU A 56 10.89 12.81 7.04
CA LEU A 56 10.87 12.98 8.49
C LEU A 56 12.27 13.28 9.05
N ALA A 57 13.31 12.66 8.50
CA ALA A 57 14.69 12.96 8.88
C ALA A 57 15.12 14.37 8.47
N GLU A 58 14.90 14.74 7.21
CA GLU A 58 15.41 16.01 6.65
C GLU A 58 14.56 17.22 7.07
N LYS A 59 13.23 17.09 7.05
CA LYS A 59 12.32 18.23 7.25
C LYS A 59 11.82 18.37 8.69
N GLN A 60 11.81 17.28 9.44
CA GLN A 60 11.29 17.25 10.82
C GLN A 60 12.38 16.92 11.85
N GLY A 61 13.58 16.51 11.45
CA GLY A 61 14.63 16.08 12.38
C GLY A 61 14.27 14.82 13.16
N LEU A 62 13.39 13.97 12.61
CA LEU A 62 12.88 12.77 13.27
C LEU A 62 13.56 11.51 12.73
N ALA A 63 14.34 10.85 13.59
CA ALA A 63 15.04 9.61 13.31
C ALA A 63 14.11 8.38 13.44
N VAL A 64 13.10 8.26 12.56
CA VAL A 64 12.06 7.21 12.69
C VAL A 64 12.63 5.79 12.59
N ILE A 65 13.60 5.57 11.71
CA ILE A 65 14.24 4.26 11.53
C ILE A 65 14.94 3.83 12.83
N ASP A 66 15.71 4.73 13.43
CA ASP A 66 16.44 4.46 14.67
C ASP A 66 15.47 4.23 15.84
N ALA A 67 14.38 4.99 15.91
CA ALA A 67 13.33 4.79 16.91
C ALA A 67 12.65 3.42 16.77
N VAL A 68 12.40 2.94 15.55
CA VAL A 68 11.83 1.60 15.31
C VAL A 68 12.84 0.51 15.68
N LEU A 69 14.11 0.65 15.29
CA LEU A 69 15.18 -0.29 15.65
C LEU A 69 15.36 -0.38 17.17
N ASP A 70 15.36 0.75 17.86
CA ASP A 70 15.44 0.82 19.32
C ASP A 70 14.25 0.09 19.97
N ALA A 71 13.02 0.40 19.54
CA ALA A 71 11.81 -0.25 20.06
C ALA A 71 11.82 -1.78 19.83
N LEU A 72 12.25 -2.23 18.64
CA LEU A 72 12.37 -3.65 18.31
C LEU A 72 13.47 -4.34 19.12
N SER A 73 14.61 -3.69 19.33
CA SER A 73 15.72 -4.25 20.13
C SER A 73 15.31 -4.46 21.59
N LYS A 74 14.60 -3.49 22.18
CA LYS A 74 14.06 -3.56 23.54
C LYS A 74 13.01 -4.65 23.68
N ALA A 75 12.13 -4.81 22.68
CA ALA A 75 11.13 -5.87 22.68
C ALA A 75 11.76 -7.27 22.53
N GLY A 76 12.79 -7.42 21.70
CA GLY A 76 13.46 -8.70 21.45
C GLY A 76 14.22 -9.27 22.66
N ASN A 77 14.74 -8.40 23.54
CA ASN A 77 15.45 -8.81 24.76
C ASN A 77 14.55 -9.46 25.82
N ASN A 78 13.22 -9.40 25.67
CA ASN A 78 12.27 -9.88 26.68
C ASN A 78 11.93 -11.38 26.62
N ASN A 79 12.64 -12.19 25.82
CA ASN A 79 12.57 -13.68 25.80
C ASN A 79 11.17 -14.33 25.71
N GLN A 80 10.14 -13.60 25.28
CA GLN A 80 8.82 -14.16 24.97
C GLN A 80 8.82 -14.77 23.57
N THR A 81 8.16 -15.91 23.39
CA THR A 81 8.06 -16.69 22.15
C THR A 81 7.94 -15.79 20.91
N ALA A 82 9.02 -15.69 20.13
CA ALA A 82 9.19 -14.61 19.16
C ALA A 82 8.11 -14.68 18.06
N LYS A 83 7.15 -13.76 18.13
CA LYS A 83 6.18 -13.51 17.05
C LYS A 83 6.95 -13.08 15.81
N LYS A 84 6.48 -13.46 14.62
CA LYS A 84 7.10 -13.04 13.36
C LYS A 84 7.01 -11.52 13.23
N ILE A 85 8.13 -10.84 12.95
CA ILE A 85 8.15 -9.41 12.68
C ILE A 85 8.36 -9.19 11.19
N MET A 86 7.48 -8.41 10.59
CA MET A 86 7.54 -8.00 9.20
C MET A 86 7.69 -6.48 9.16
N VAL A 87 8.69 -5.97 8.43
CA VAL A 87 8.91 -4.54 8.23
C VAL A 87 8.57 -4.20 6.79
N THR A 88 7.60 -3.31 6.61
CA THR A 88 7.17 -2.82 5.29
C THR A 88 7.61 -1.38 5.07
N SER A 89 8.03 -1.10 3.85
CA SER A 89 8.22 0.27 3.37
C SER A 89 8.17 0.29 1.84
N SER A 90 7.73 1.41 1.27
CA SER A 90 7.94 1.72 -0.15
C SER A 90 9.31 2.33 -0.43
N GLU A 91 10.08 2.66 0.61
CA GLU A 91 11.45 3.19 0.51
C GLU A 91 12.48 2.04 0.62
N SER A 92 13.15 1.68 -0.47
CA SER A 92 14.21 0.65 -0.50
C SER A 92 15.39 1.02 0.42
N ALA A 93 15.69 2.31 0.57
CA ALA A 93 16.74 2.78 1.46
C ALA A 93 16.41 2.51 2.94
N VAL A 94 15.12 2.52 3.31
CA VAL A 94 14.64 2.13 4.64
C VAL A 94 14.86 0.64 4.87
N LEU A 95 14.39 -0.22 3.96
CA LEU A 95 14.52 -1.67 4.12
C LEU A 95 15.99 -2.12 4.18
N ASN A 96 16.88 -1.46 3.43
CA ASN A 96 18.32 -1.73 3.50
C ASN A 96 18.91 -1.53 4.91
N LYS A 97 18.37 -0.62 5.74
CA LYS A 97 18.82 -0.45 7.13
C LYS A 97 18.51 -1.66 8.02
N PHE A 98 17.50 -2.46 7.67
CA PHE A 98 17.10 -3.66 8.40
C PHE A 98 17.73 -4.95 7.84
N LYS A 99 18.44 -4.89 6.71
CA LYS A 99 18.97 -6.07 6.01
C LYS A 99 19.93 -6.94 6.83
N ASN A 100 20.68 -6.33 7.75
CA ASN A 100 21.62 -7.05 8.62
C ASN A 100 20.90 -7.79 9.77
N SER A 101 19.61 -7.51 10.01
CA SER A 101 18.81 -8.14 11.05
C SER A 101 18.13 -9.39 10.51
N ARG A 102 18.65 -10.58 10.86
CA ARG A 102 18.08 -11.87 10.43
C ARG A 102 16.71 -12.21 11.03
N ASN A 103 16.21 -11.38 11.94
CA ASN A 103 14.98 -11.62 12.70
C ASN A 103 13.73 -11.01 12.03
N TYR A 104 13.89 -10.25 10.95
CA TYR A 104 12.81 -9.51 10.32
C TYR A 104 12.61 -9.98 8.88
N GLU A 105 11.35 -10.17 8.50
CA GLU A 105 11.00 -10.28 7.08
C GLU A 105 10.83 -8.87 6.50
N LEU A 106 11.58 -8.58 5.44
CA LEU A 106 11.55 -7.30 4.76
C LEU A 106 10.60 -7.37 3.57
N VAL A 107 9.65 -6.44 3.54
CA VAL A 107 8.53 -6.45 2.61
C VAL A 107 8.50 -5.12 1.85
N TYR A 108 8.76 -5.17 0.55
CA TYR A 108 8.70 -3.98 -0.30
C TYR A 108 7.25 -3.65 -0.68
N VAL A 109 6.85 -2.38 -0.51
CA VAL A 109 5.52 -1.92 -0.89
C VAL A 109 5.57 -1.23 -2.25
N VAL A 110 4.91 -1.81 -3.24
CA VAL A 110 4.64 -1.15 -4.52
C VAL A 110 3.32 -0.40 -4.37
N ASP A 111 3.44 0.89 -4.03
CA ASP A 111 2.28 1.75 -3.75
C ASP A 111 1.53 2.18 -5.02
N GLU A 112 2.21 2.14 -6.17
CA GLU A 112 1.59 2.42 -7.46
C GLU A 112 0.86 1.20 -8.05
N ASP A 113 -0.19 1.49 -8.81
CA ASP A 113 -0.86 0.52 -9.64
C ASP A 113 0.05 0.22 -10.85
N ILE A 114 0.46 -1.04 -11.04
CA ILE A 114 1.39 -1.46 -12.10
C ILE A 114 0.75 -2.53 -12.99
N ARG A 115 1.02 -2.48 -14.29
CA ARG A 115 0.57 -3.55 -15.20
C ARG A 115 1.59 -4.68 -15.34
N ASP A 116 2.86 -4.40 -15.06
CA ASP A 116 3.97 -5.31 -15.26
C ASP A 116 5.19 -4.89 -14.40
N VAL A 117 6.16 -5.79 -14.25
CA VAL A 117 7.47 -5.59 -13.63
C VAL A 117 8.53 -6.36 -14.42
N THR A 118 9.68 -5.74 -14.69
CA THR A 118 10.76 -6.42 -15.43
C THR A 118 11.55 -7.38 -14.53
N ASN A 119 12.13 -8.44 -15.11
CA ASN A 119 12.95 -9.40 -14.36
C ASN A 119 14.12 -8.75 -13.63
N SER A 120 14.75 -7.74 -14.25
CA SER A 120 15.88 -7.04 -13.63
C SER A 120 15.43 -6.21 -12.43
N THR A 121 14.28 -5.53 -12.53
CA THR A 121 13.64 -4.86 -11.38
C THR A 121 13.33 -5.81 -10.23
N ILE A 122 12.81 -7.02 -10.51
CA ILE A 122 12.57 -8.01 -9.45
C ILE A 122 13.88 -8.43 -8.78
N LEU A 123 14.95 -8.61 -9.55
CA LEU A 123 16.28 -8.93 -9.01
C LEU A 123 16.85 -7.79 -8.15
N GLU A 124 16.60 -6.54 -8.51
CA GLU A 124 16.94 -5.37 -7.67
C GLU A 124 16.17 -5.39 -6.35
N ILE A 125 14.85 -5.60 -6.38
CA ILE A 125 14.02 -5.71 -5.16
C ILE A 125 14.53 -6.83 -4.26
N LYS A 126 14.95 -7.96 -4.85
CA LYS A 126 15.44 -9.13 -4.12
C LYS A 126 16.72 -8.86 -3.31
N LYS A 127 17.44 -7.77 -3.62
CA LYS A 127 18.61 -7.37 -2.84
C LYS A 127 18.25 -6.89 -1.44
N PHE A 128 17.02 -6.44 -1.20
CA PHE A 128 16.63 -5.83 0.08
C PHE A 128 15.29 -6.34 0.64
N ALA A 129 14.49 -7.07 -0.12
CA ALA A 129 13.23 -7.66 0.33
C ALA A 129 13.05 -9.10 -0.18
N SER A 130 12.32 -9.91 0.59
CA SER A 130 11.91 -11.28 0.19
C SER A 130 10.41 -11.39 -0.06
N SER A 131 9.67 -10.33 0.25
CA SER A 131 8.22 -10.25 0.12
C SER A 131 7.82 -8.91 -0.47
N VAL A 132 6.66 -8.87 -1.09
CA VAL A 132 6.14 -7.68 -1.76
C VAL A 132 4.67 -7.49 -1.41
N VAL A 133 4.27 -6.24 -1.21
CA VAL A 133 2.88 -5.80 -1.16
C VAL A 133 2.57 -5.07 -2.46
N ILE A 134 1.50 -5.46 -3.16
CA ILE A 134 0.97 -4.76 -4.34
C ILE A 134 -0.48 -4.35 -4.14
N THR A 135 -0.97 -3.44 -4.97
CA THR A 135 -2.39 -3.05 -4.96
C THR A 135 -3.27 -4.10 -5.64
N LYS A 136 -4.58 -4.10 -5.31
CA LYS A 136 -5.59 -4.92 -6.02
C LYS A 136 -5.60 -4.66 -7.54
N LYS A 137 -5.34 -3.42 -7.96
CA LYS A 137 -5.35 -3.04 -9.38
C LYS A 137 -4.11 -3.51 -10.12
N SER A 138 -3.00 -3.73 -9.42
CA SER A 138 -1.82 -4.40 -9.98
C SER A 138 -2.06 -5.89 -10.23
N VAL A 139 -3.15 -6.46 -9.71
CA VAL A 139 -3.61 -7.83 -9.99
C VAL A 139 -4.70 -7.81 -11.07
N PHE A 140 -5.76 -7.04 -10.83
CA PHE A 140 -6.88 -6.87 -11.74
C PHE A 140 -7.14 -5.38 -11.98
N PRO A 141 -6.63 -4.81 -13.08
CA PRO A 141 -6.86 -3.42 -13.43
C PRO A 141 -8.33 -3.10 -13.60
N ILE A 142 -8.71 -1.90 -13.17
CA ILE A 142 -10.11 -1.44 -13.19
C ILE A 142 -10.29 -0.25 -14.12
N ASP A 143 -11.44 -0.19 -14.78
CA ASP A 143 -11.93 0.98 -15.52
C ASP A 143 -13.40 1.22 -15.18
N LYS A 144 -13.74 2.44 -14.74
CA LYS A 144 -15.05 2.81 -14.19
C LYS A 144 -15.66 1.74 -13.25
N ALA A 145 -14.81 1.16 -12.41
CA ALA A 145 -15.10 0.09 -11.46
C ALA A 145 -15.43 -1.30 -12.07
N PHE A 146 -15.18 -1.53 -13.36
CA PHE A 146 -15.17 -2.86 -13.96
C PHE A 146 -13.76 -3.43 -14.01
N LEU A 147 -13.62 -4.73 -13.78
CA LEU A 147 -12.37 -5.45 -14.05
C LEU A 147 -12.14 -5.50 -15.55
N THR A 148 -10.91 -5.21 -15.97
CA THR A 148 -10.54 -5.18 -17.39
C THR A 148 -9.77 -6.43 -17.80
N LEU A 149 -8.67 -6.73 -17.11
CA LEU A 149 -7.78 -7.82 -17.42
C LEU A 149 -7.17 -8.42 -16.13
N GLN A 150 -6.42 -9.51 -16.30
CA GLN A 150 -5.53 -10.06 -15.29
C GLN A 150 -4.08 -9.77 -15.70
N THR A 151 -3.28 -9.25 -14.77
CA THR A 151 -1.85 -9.08 -14.97
C THR A 151 -1.08 -10.36 -14.61
N ASP A 152 0.19 -10.42 -15.01
CA ASP A 152 1.12 -11.48 -14.61
C ASP A 152 2.07 -11.07 -13.47
N VAL A 153 1.85 -9.90 -12.86
CA VAL A 153 2.69 -9.33 -11.78
C VAL A 153 2.86 -10.31 -10.63
N VAL A 154 1.76 -10.92 -10.15
CA VAL A 154 1.80 -11.90 -9.05
C VAL A 154 2.68 -13.09 -9.42
N SER A 155 2.44 -13.70 -10.59
CA SER A 155 3.19 -14.87 -11.06
C SER A 155 4.67 -14.56 -11.31
N LYS A 156 4.98 -13.35 -11.80
CA LYS A 156 6.37 -12.91 -12.01
C LYS A 156 7.12 -12.81 -10.69
N PHE A 157 6.57 -12.15 -9.67
CA PHE A 157 7.20 -12.10 -8.35
C PHE A 157 7.36 -13.51 -7.74
N GLN A 158 6.33 -14.35 -7.83
CA GLN A 158 6.38 -15.72 -7.30
C GLN A 158 7.42 -16.60 -8.01
N ALA A 159 7.63 -16.43 -9.33
CA ALA A 159 8.67 -17.14 -10.07
C ALA A 159 10.09 -16.85 -9.56
N PHE A 160 10.30 -15.68 -8.94
CA PHE A 160 11.55 -15.31 -8.27
C PHE A 160 11.58 -15.64 -6.77
N GLY A 161 10.54 -16.32 -6.26
CA GLY A 161 10.46 -16.79 -4.88
C GLY A 161 9.91 -15.77 -3.87
N PHE A 162 9.27 -14.69 -4.32
CA PHE A 162 8.65 -13.72 -3.41
C PHE A 162 7.34 -14.24 -2.82
N HIS A 163 7.07 -13.88 -1.55
CA HIS A 163 5.71 -13.88 -1.04
C HIS A 163 4.99 -12.59 -1.46
N VAL A 164 3.85 -12.74 -2.14
CA VAL A 164 3.06 -11.62 -2.65
C VAL A 164 1.83 -11.42 -1.76
N TYR A 165 1.75 -10.24 -1.16
CA TYR A 165 0.62 -9.75 -0.38
C TYR A 165 -0.15 -8.71 -1.20
N VAL A 166 -1.48 -8.71 -1.10
CA VAL A 166 -2.30 -7.73 -1.82
C VAL A 166 -3.04 -6.82 -0.85
N GLN A 167 -3.02 -5.51 -1.15
CA GLN A 167 -3.68 -4.48 -0.37
C GLN A 167 -4.64 -3.63 -1.22
N LYS A 168 -5.67 -2.99 -0.66
CA LYS A 168 -6.24 -3.17 0.68
C LYS A 168 -7.69 -3.62 0.53
N PHE A 169 -8.02 -4.76 1.13
CA PHE A 169 -9.37 -5.31 1.09
C PHE A 169 -10.27 -4.62 2.13
N ARG A 170 -11.53 -4.44 1.75
CA ARG A 170 -12.54 -3.68 2.48
C ARG A 170 -13.89 -4.36 2.29
N ASN A 171 -14.82 -4.23 3.23
CA ASN A 171 -16.15 -4.85 3.10
C ASN A 171 -17.20 -3.88 2.56
N GLU A 172 -16.94 -2.57 2.61
CA GLU A 172 -17.89 -1.59 2.15
C GLU A 172 -18.19 -1.82 0.66
N PHE A 173 -19.45 -1.84 0.28
CA PHE A 173 -19.92 -2.25 -1.06
C PHE A 173 -19.34 -1.42 -2.22
N LEU A 174 -18.85 -0.21 -1.96
CA LEU A 174 -18.17 0.64 -2.94
C LEU A 174 -16.69 0.29 -3.14
N SER A 175 -16.14 -0.64 -2.35
CA SER A 175 -14.72 -0.96 -2.36
C SER A 175 -14.31 -2.01 -3.39
N GLN A 176 -15.29 -2.79 -3.86
CA GLN A 176 -15.12 -3.81 -4.87
C GLN A 176 -15.49 -3.28 -6.26
N PRO A 177 -14.76 -3.71 -7.29
CA PRO A 177 -15.24 -3.69 -8.67
C PRO A 177 -16.60 -4.39 -8.83
N TRP A 178 -17.38 -3.97 -9.83
CA TRP A 178 -18.71 -4.49 -10.12
C TRP A 178 -18.74 -6.00 -10.36
N ASP A 179 -17.67 -6.54 -10.95
CA ASP A 179 -17.54 -7.96 -11.27
C ASP A 179 -17.57 -8.86 -10.02
N PHE A 180 -17.28 -8.31 -8.83
CA PHE A 180 -17.39 -9.03 -7.57
C PHE A 180 -18.77 -8.88 -6.91
N PHE A 181 -19.72 -8.17 -7.54
CA PHE A 181 -21.08 -7.97 -7.05
C PHE A 181 -21.15 -7.47 -5.59
N SER A 182 -20.22 -6.58 -5.20
CA SER A 182 -20.08 -6.08 -3.82
C SER A 182 -19.82 -7.16 -2.76
N ASP A 183 -19.40 -8.37 -3.15
CA ASP A 183 -19.11 -9.47 -2.23
C ASP A 183 -17.60 -9.55 -1.92
N ALA A 184 -17.25 -9.24 -0.67
CA ALA A 184 -15.88 -9.28 -0.19
C ALA A 184 -15.29 -10.70 -0.15
N TYR A 185 -16.10 -11.75 0.03
CA TYR A 185 -15.62 -13.13 -0.03
C TYR A 185 -15.30 -13.55 -1.47
N VAL A 186 -16.10 -13.12 -2.45
CA VAL A 186 -15.83 -13.40 -3.87
C VAL A 186 -14.54 -12.70 -4.30
N GLU A 187 -14.34 -11.44 -3.88
CA GLU A 187 -13.10 -10.70 -4.13
C GLU A 187 -11.88 -11.41 -3.49
N ILE A 188 -11.96 -11.75 -2.20
CA ILE A 188 -10.88 -12.47 -1.51
C ILE A 188 -10.62 -13.83 -2.18
N ASN A 189 -11.66 -14.57 -2.55
CA ASN A 189 -11.53 -15.88 -3.18
C ASN A 189 -10.82 -15.81 -4.53
N THR A 190 -11.17 -14.81 -5.35
CA THR A 190 -10.55 -14.62 -6.66
C THR A 190 -9.06 -14.28 -6.51
N HIS A 191 -8.68 -13.48 -5.51
CA HIS A 191 -7.27 -13.19 -5.28
C HIS A 191 -6.51 -14.37 -4.64
N VAL A 192 -7.09 -15.04 -3.64
CA VAL A 192 -6.40 -16.10 -2.90
C VAL A 192 -6.37 -17.43 -3.64
N SER A 193 -7.51 -17.93 -4.13
CA SER A 193 -7.57 -19.25 -4.76
C SER A 193 -7.13 -19.22 -6.23
N PHE A 194 -7.49 -18.17 -6.97
CA PHE A 194 -7.20 -18.11 -8.40
C PHE A 194 -5.86 -17.43 -8.71
N MET A 195 -5.57 -16.28 -8.10
CA MET A 195 -4.24 -15.64 -8.25
C MET A 195 -3.16 -16.22 -7.31
N LYS A 196 -3.54 -17.09 -6.37
CA LYS A 196 -2.61 -17.81 -5.48
C LYS A 196 -1.69 -16.88 -4.67
N ILE A 197 -2.18 -15.71 -4.27
CA ILE A 197 -1.41 -14.77 -3.45
C ILE A 197 -1.12 -15.36 -2.06
N ASN A 198 -0.06 -14.89 -1.41
CA ASN A 198 0.40 -15.41 -0.13
C ASN A 198 -0.34 -14.81 1.08
N GLY A 199 -1.00 -13.66 0.91
CA GLY A 199 -1.85 -13.09 1.95
C GLY A 199 -2.58 -11.81 1.55
N VAL A 200 -3.55 -11.43 2.37
CA VAL A 200 -4.38 -10.23 2.19
C VAL A 200 -4.11 -9.22 3.29
N ILE A 201 -4.00 -7.94 2.92
CA ILE A 201 -4.03 -6.81 3.86
C ILE A 201 -5.44 -6.23 3.82
N THR A 202 -6.13 -6.21 4.96
CA THR A 202 -7.56 -5.87 5.04
C THR A 202 -7.87 -4.99 6.24
N ASP A 203 -8.83 -4.07 6.06
CA ASP A 203 -9.45 -3.33 7.17
C ASP A 203 -10.47 -4.19 7.95
N PHE A 204 -10.83 -5.38 7.42
CA PHE A 204 -11.86 -6.27 7.98
C PHE A 204 -11.28 -7.66 8.27
N PRO A 205 -10.41 -7.81 9.28
CA PRO A 205 -9.73 -9.08 9.59
C PRO A 205 -10.70 -10.23 9.91
N ALA A 206 -11.88 -9.93 10.47
CA ALA A 206 -12.90 -10.94 10.73
C ALA A 206 -13.41 -11.62 9.46
N THR A 207 -13.58 -10.87 8.36
CA THR A 207 -13.99 -11.42 7.05
C THR A 207 -12.91 -12.35 6.51
N ALA A 208 -11.66 -11.90 6.47
CA ALA A 208 -10.54 -12.71 6.00
C ALA A 208 -10.34 -13.99 6.86
N ALA A 209 -10.47 -13.87 8.18
CA ALA A 209 -10.38 -15.01 9.10
C ALA A 209 -11.51 -16.02 8.87
N LYS A 210 -12.74 -15.56 8.61
CA LYS A 210 -13.88 -16.42 8.29
C LYS A 210 -13.70 -17.10 6.93
N TYR A 211 -13.22 -16.38 5.92
CA TYR A 211 -12.86 -16.96 4.63
C TYR A 211 -11.83 -18.09 4.79
N LYS A 212 -10.73 -17.85 5.51
CA LYS A 212 -9.68 -18.84 5.73
C LYS A 212 -10.17 -20.11 6.45
N ARG A 213 -11.21 -20.00 7.28
CA ARG A 213 -11.84 -21.13 7.99
C ARG A 213 -12.96 -21.79 7.17
N ASN A 214 -13.24 -21.31 5.96
CA ASN A 214 -14.26 -21.88 5.10
C ASN A 214 -13.87 -23.32 4.69
N ARG A 215 -14.72 -24.29 5.04
CA ARG A 215 -14.50 -25.72 4.75
C ARG A 215 -14.48 -26.02 3.25
N CYS A 216 -15.17 -25.22 2.45
CA CYS A 216 -15.25 -25.43 1.01
C CYS A 216 -13.90 -25.23 0.30
N LEU A 217 -12.94 -24.52 0.92
CA LEU A 217 -11.57 -24.39 0.39
C LEU A 217 -10.81 -25.73 0.33
N GLY A 218 -11.23 -26.73 1.12
CA GLY A 218 -10.63 -28.06 1.13
C GLY A 218 -11.30 -29.06 0.20
N TYR A 219 -12.30 -28.65 -0.59
CA TYR A 219 -13.02 -29.58 -1.48
C TYR A 219 -12.22 -29.82 -2.76
N THR A 220 -12.12 -31.08 -3.19
CA THR A 220 -11.53 -31.45 -4.49
C THR A 220 -12.31 -30.82 -5.64
N ASN A 221 -13.65 -30.84 -5.53
CA ASN A 221 -14.55 -30.20 -6.48
C ASN A 221 -15.13 -28.95 -5.80
N LEU A 222 -14.62 -27.78 -6.18
CA LEU A 222 -15.08 -26.52 -5.64
C LEU A 222 -16.54 -26.27 -6.07
N PRO A 223 -17.42 -25.86 -5.15
CA PRO A 223 -18.78 -25.44 -5.51
C PRO A 223 -18.78 -24.28 -6.50
N LEU A 224 -19.79 -24.20 -7.37
CA LEU A 224 -19.89 -23.16 -8.40
C LEU A 224 -19.80 -21.73 -7.84
N TYR A 225 -20.36 -21.48 -6.66
CA TYR A 225 -20.28 -20.16 -6.00
C TYR A 225 -18.87 -19.78 -5.52
N MET A 226 -17.90 -20.69 -5.57
CA MET A 226 -16.48 -20.43 -5.33
C MET A 226 -15.68 -20.28 -6.63
N SER A 227 -16.34 -20.29 -7.79
CA SER A 227 -15.67 -20.00 -9.05
C SER A 227 -15.09 -18.59 -8.99
N PRO A 228 -13.84 -18.40 -9.41
CA PRO A 228 -13.24 -17.08 -9.46
C PRO A 228 -13.96 -16.22 -10.51
N VAL A 229 -13.98 -14.91 -10.27
CA VAL A 229 -14.55 -13.96 -11.22
C VAL A 229 -13.60 -13.83 -12.42
N PRO A 230 -14.07 -14.08 -13.66
CA PRO A 230 -13.25 -13.87 -14.84
C PRO A 230 -13.04 -12.36 -15.06
N PRO A 231 -11.79 -11.90 -15.26
CA PRO A 231 -11.53 -10.51 -15.60
C PRO A 231 -12.24 -10.12 -16.90
N GLY A 232 -12.82 -8.92 -16.96
CA GLY A 232 -13.53 -8.43 -18.14
C GLY A 232 -14.89 -9.09 -18.39
N GLY A 233 -15.37 -9.95 -17.47
CA GLY A 233 -16.63 -10.68 -17.64
C GLY A 233 -17.82 -9.76 -17.86
N LEU A 234 -17.98 -8.73 -17.02
CA LEU A 234 -19.08 -7.76 -17.19
C LEU A 234 -18.88 -6.83 -18.39
N LEU A 235 -17.65 -6.43 -18.68
CA LEU A 235 -17.35 -5.60 -19.87
C LEU A 235 -17.73 -6.32 -21.17
N GLY A 236 -17.53 -7.64 -21.23
CA GLY A 236 -17.91 -8.47 -22.37
C GLY A 236 -19.42 -8.52 -22.63
N LEU A 237 -20.26 -8.16 -21.64
CA LEU A 237 -21.71 -8.09 -21.77
C LEU A 237 -22.22 -6.71 -22.21
N MET A 238 -21.36 -5.69 -22.23
CA MET A 238 -21.75 -4.33 -22.57
C MET A 238 -21.80 -4.14 -24.09
N GLU A 239 -22.78 -3.38 -24.57
CA GLU A 239 -22.81 -2.92 -25.96
C GLU A 239 -21.62 -2.00 -26.24
N ARG A 240 -21.09 -2.01 -27.47
CA ARG A 240 -19.89 -1.25 -27.83
C ARG A 240 -20.01 0.25 -27.54
N GLN A 241 -21.19 0.84 -27.73
CA GLN A 241 -21.47 2.25 -27.44
C GLN A 241 -21.42 2.58 -25.93
N ASN A 242 -21.62 1.59 -25.06
CA ASN A 242 -21.66 1.77 -23.61
C ASN A 242 -20.33 1.43 -22.95
N LEU A 243 -19.38 0.84 -23.68
CA LEU A 243 -18.05 0.55 -23.15
C LEU A 243 -17.39 1.83 -22.64
N PRO A 244 -16.68 1.75 -21.50
CA PRO A 244 -15.94 2.89 -21.03
C PRO A 244 -14.85 3.28 -22.05
N PRO A 245 -14.49 4.58 -22.14
CA PRO A 245 -13.38 5.00 -22.99
C PRO A 245 -12.10 4.30 -22.58
N ALA A 246 -11.28 3.89 -23.56
CA ALA A 246 -10.01 3.24 -23.27
C ALA A 246 -9.12 4.13 -22.38
N VAL A 247 -8.69 3.58 -21.24
CA VAL A 247 -7.79 4.25 -20.29
C VAL A 247 -6.34 3.87 -20.61
N ALA A 248 -5.42 4.79 -20.33
CA ALA A 248 -3.99 4.50 -20.43
C ALA A 248 -3.63 3.31 -19.52
N PRO A 249 -2.84 2.34 -20.00
CA PRO A 249 -2.39 1.23 -19.16
C PRO A 249 -1.59 1.73 -17.96
N TYR A 250 -1.65 1.00 -16.85
CA TYR A 250 -0.78 1.25 -15.70
C TYR A 250 0.72 1.17 -16.09
N PRO A 251 1.61 1.88 -15.37
CA PRO A 251 3.04 1.81 -15.64
C PRO A 251 3.62 0.41 -15.45
N VAL A 252 4.81 0.21 -16.01
CA VAL A 252 5.66 -0.97 -15.75
C VAL A 252 6.66 -0.55 -14.67
N LEU A 253 6.75 -1.32 -13.59
CA LEU A 253 7.71 -1.05 -12.52
C LEU A 253 9.13 -1.28 -13.06
N SER A 254 9.94 -0.24 -13.02
CA SER A 254 11.31 -0.22 -13.55
C SER A 254 12.35 -0.11 -12.43
N GLU A 255 13.62 -0.35 -12.75
CA GLU A 255 14.70 -0.23 -11.76
C GLU A 255 14.81 1.18 -11.17
N ASN A 256 14.55 2.22 -11.97
CA ASN A 256 14.59 3.61 -11.50
C ASN A 256 13.49 3.93 -10.48
N ASP A 257 12.42 3.13 -10.45
CA ASP A 257 11.31 3.29 -9.50
C ASP A 257 11.59 2.58 -8.17
N VAL A 258 12.71 1.87 -8.06
CA VAL A 258 13.08 1.05 -6.90
C VAL A 258 14.42 1.51 -6.30
N VAL A 259 15.35 1.93 -7.16
CA VAL A 259 16.68 2.40 -6.73
C VAL A 259 16.56 3.82 -6.19
N GLU A 260 16.80 3.95 -4.89
CA GLU A 260 16.73 5.23 -4.19
C GLU A 260 18.11 5.78 -3.84
N PRO A 261 18.24 7.11 -3.72
CA PRO A 261 19.41 7.72 -3.13
C PRO A 261 19.56 7.31 -1.65
N PRO A 262 20.78 7.46 -1.07
CA PRO A 262 20.98 7.26 0.36
C PRO A 262 20.05 8.16 1.20
N LEU A 263 19.58 7.63 2.33
CA LEU A 263 18.77 8.39 3.27
C LEU A 263 19.52 9.66 3.75
N PRO A 264 18.81 10.81 3.82
CA PRO A 264 19.41 12.03 4.33
C PRO A 264 19.80 11.89 5.81
N PRO A 265 20.82 12.64 6.28
CA PRO A 265 21.12 12.71 7.71
C PRO A 265 19.95 13.34 8.46
N VAL A 266 19.80 12.97 9.73
CA VAL A 266 18.81 13.59 10.61
C VAL A 266 19.33 14.97 10.99
N VAL A 267 18.63 16.03 10.57
CA VAL A 267 18.99 17.41 10.89
C VAL A 267 18.18 17.83 12.12
N GLU A 268 18.84 17.91 13.28
CA GLU A 268 18.19 18.39 14.50
C GLU A 268 17.69 19.83 14.31
N LYS A 269 16.38 20.02 14.48
CA LYS A 269 15.77 21.35 14.40
C LYS A 269 15.60 21.92 15.82
N PRO A 270 16.01 23.17 16.08
CA PRO A 270 15.75 23.81 17.36
C PRO A 270 14.24 23.91 17.63
N PRO A 271 13.81 23.89 18.91
CA PRO A 271 12.39 23.93 19.27
C PRO A 271 11.74 25.20 18.72
N THR A 272 10.74 25.03 17.85
CA THR A 272 9.94 26.13 17.32
C THR A 272 9.03 26.70 18.41
N THR A 273 9.26 27.95 18.79
CA THR A 273 8.29 28.76 19.54
C THR A 273 7.08 29.02 18.63
N ASN A 274 5.90 28.61 19.09
CA ASN A 274 4.64 28.83 18.38
C ASN A 274 4.27 30.33 18.41
N THR A 275 4.53 31.05 17.33
CA THR A 275 3.73 32.23 16.95
C THR A 275 2.73 31.80 15.90
N GLY A 276 1.46 31.78 16.29
CA GLY A 276 0.36 31.38 15.43
C GLY A 276 0.21 32.31 14.24
N ASN A 277 0.05 31.72 13.06
CA ASN A 277 -0.86 32.21 12.04
C ASN A 277 -1.32 31.00 11.22
N GLY A 278 -2.63 30.88 11.08
CA GLY A 278 -3.29 29.74 10.45
C GLY A 278 -2.94 29.66 8.97
N SER A 279 -2.31 28.55 8.58
CA SER A 279 -2.12 28.19 7.18
C SER A 279 -3.08 27.07 6.82
N ILE A 280 -3.88 27.35 5.80
CA ILE A 280 -4.87 26.47 5.17
C ILE A 280 -4.17 25.19 4.68
N ALA A 281 -4.78 24.04 4.94
CA ALA A 281 -4.28 22.73 4.53
C ALA A 281 -4.16 22.66 2.98
N PRO A 282 -3.00 22.27 2.42
CA PRO A 282 -2.92 22.00 0.99
C PRO A 282 -3.74 20.74 0.66
N ALA A 283 -4.41 20.78 -0.48
CA ALA A 283 -5.07 19.63 -1.09
C ALA A 283 -4.06 18.48 -1.31
N SER A 284 -4.57 17.25 -1.31
CA SER A 284 -3.85 16.01 -1.56
C SER A 284 -2.98 16.11 -2.83
N VAL A 285 -1.67 16.17 -2.64
CA VAL A 285 -0.66 16.03 -3.70
C VAL A 285 -0.63 14.55 -4.11
N PRO A 286 -0.46 14.22 -5.40
CA PRO A 286 -0.22 12.84 -5.82
C PRO A 286 1.02 12.29 -5.12
N THR A 287 0.96 11.02 -4.70
CA THR A 287 2.13 10.30 -4.17
C THR A 287 3.31 10.44 -5.13
N PRO A 288 4.51 10.85 -4.66
CA PRO A 288 5.71 10.83 -5.48
C PRO A 288 6.01 9.40 -5.93
N ARG A 289 6.63 9.25 -7.11
CA ARG A 289 7.13 7.95 -7.59
C ARG A 289 8.02 7.29 -6.53
N ASN A 290 7.96 5.96 -6.45
CA ASN A 290 8.81 5.14 -5.57
C ASN A 290 10.32 5.27 -5.86
N GLY A 291 10.72 6.02 -6.88
CA GLY A 291 12.03 6.65 -6.97
C GLY A 291 11.86 8.10 -7.39
N GLN A 292 12.37 9.05 -6.61
CA GLN A 292 12.58 10.40 -7.14
C GLN A 292 13.76 10.35 -8.12
N PRO A 293 13.58 10.66 -9.42
CA PRO A 293 14.72 11.08 -10.21
C PRO A 293 15.07 12.52 -9.81
N THR A 294 16.35 12.74 -9.52
CA THR A 294 16.93 14.06 -9.32
C THR A 294 16.58 14.96 -10.51
N ILE A 295 15.83 16.04 -10.26
CA ILE A 295 15.65 17.10 -11.27
C ILE A 295 17.00 17.77 -11.44
N VAL A 296 17.74 17.41 -12.49
CA VAL A 296 18.82 18.25 -12.99
C VAL A 296 18.16 19.50 -13.55
N ALA A 297 18.25 20.60 -12.80
CA ALA A 297 17.74 21.90 -13.21
C ALA A 297 18.51 22.39 -14.45
N SER A 298 18.01 22.07 -15.65
CA SER A 298 18.40 22.76 -16.87
C SER A 298 17.51 23.98 -17.02
N MET A 299 18.02 25.14 -16.59
CA MET A 299 17.35 26.42 -16.82
C MET A 299 17.49 26.79 -18.30
N ILE A 300 16.45 26.53 -19.09
CA ILE A 300 16.24 27.22 -20.37
C ILE A 300 15.02 28.12 -20.20
N LEU A 301 15.29 29.39 -19.91
CA LEU A 301 14.32 30.48 -19.89
C LEU A 301 13.86 30.76 -21.34
N SER A 302 12.71 30.23 -21.75
CA SER A 302 11.97 30.74 -22.90
C SER A 302 10.91 31.73 -22.41
N ARG A 303 11.15 33.03 -22.66
CA ARG A 303 10.16 34.09 -22.46
C ARG A 303 9.39 34.26 -23.76
N ILE A 304 8.11 33.92 -23.78
CA ILE A 304 7.17 34.45 -24.77
C ILE A 304 6.18 35.32 -24.02
N ALA A 305 6.35 36.63 -24.16
CA ALA A 305 5.36 37.63 -23.78
C ALA A 305 4.40 37.79 -24.96
N VAL A 306 3.10 37.49 -24.76
CA VAL A 306 2.05 37.93 -25.69
C VAL A 306 1.35 39.11 -25.01
N LEU A 307 1.67 40.31 -25.48
CA LEU A 307 0.97 41.54 -25.14
C LEU A 307 -0.14 41.75 -26.16
N ALA A 308 -1.35 42.04 -25.67
CA ALA A 308 -2.55 42.32 -26.45
C ALA A 308 -2.55 43.74 -27.03
N THR A 309 -3.17 43.92 -28.21
CA THR A 309 -3.96 45.10 -28.64
C THR A 309 -4.75 44.71 -29.92
N LEU A 310 -6.08 44.61 -29.89
CA LEU A 310 -7.11 45.64 -30.15
C LEU A 310 -7.26 46.03 -31.64
N LEU A 311 -8.43 45.74 -32.24
CA LEU A 311 -9.38 46.70 -32.86
C LEU A 311 -10.18 46.14 -34.08
N LEU A 312 -11.50 46.35 -33.99
CA LEU A 312 -12.45 46.69 -35.07
C LEU A 312 -12.75 45.68 -36.20
N CYS A 313 -13.81 44.88 -36.03
CA CYS A 313 -15.14 45.04 -36.67
C CYS A 313 -16.08 43.95 -36.14
#